data_AF-A0A2V6IMA2-F1
#
_entry.id   AF-A0A2V6IMA2-F1
#
_cell.length_a   1.000
_cell.length_b   1.000
_cell.length_c   1.000
_cell.angle_alpha   90.00
_cell.angle_beta   90.00
_cell.angle_gamma   90.00
#
_symmetry.space_group_name_H-M   'P 1'
#
loop_
_entity.id
_entity.type
_entity.pdbx_description
1 polymer ?
#
loop_
_entity_poly.entity_id
_entity_poly.type
_entity_poly.pdbx_seq_one_letter_code
_entity_poly.pdbx_strand_id
1 'polypeptide(L)'
;MHLRFVISLILAALIAPKIFAQDKSQPTVDELVAKNIEAKGGATALHDLQSLRLTGKLLVQQGGQIELAYLQTKKRPDEVRTEASLQGMTQIQAYDGKEGWKVSPFFGRKDPERMSADDVKALIEDSEIDGALVDWQTKGSSVEYLGTEDVEGTLAHKLKVVRKNGDVSFVYLDPDHFLEIRVLTQRMRHGAHEEVETDFGDYEKAGGVFVPTSMESGRKGAPDKQRIIIDKVEANVPVDDAVFHFPTSK
;
A
#
# COMPACT_ATOMS: atom_id res chain seq x y z
N MET A 1 -43.48 -67.74 45.22
CA MET A 1 -42.05 -67.37 45.12
C MET A 1 -41.85 -66.72 43.75
N HIS A 2 -41.00 -65.70 43.66
CA HIS A 2 -40.82 -64.75 42.54
C HIS A 2 -41.76 -63.53 42.51
N LEU A 3 -41.32 -62.31 42.27
CA LEU A 3 -40.23 -61.45 42.78
C LEU A 3 -40.54 -60.07 42.14
N ARG A 4 -40.61 -59.01 42.95
CA ARG A 4 -40.93 -57.64 42.51
C ARG A 4 -39.81 -57.08 41.63
N PHE A 5 -40.15 -56.36 40.57
CA PHE A 5 -39.29 -55.31 40.00
C PHE A 5 -40.15 -54.10 39.62
N VAL A 6 -40.00 -53.03 40.40
CA VAL A 6 -40.47 -51.68 40.06
C VAL A 6 -39.27 -50.97 39.46
N ILE A 7 -39.35 -50.60 38.18
CA ILE A 7 -38.32 -49.81 37.50
C ILE A 7 -38.69 -48.34 37.69
N SER A 8 -37.96 -47.64 38.58
CA SER A 8 -38.02 -46.19 38.68
C SER A 8 -37.06 -45.58 37.65
N LEU A 9 -37.61 -44.90 36.64
CA LEU A 9 -36.84 -44.06 35.73
C LEU A 9 -36.51 -42.73 36.44
N ILE A 10 -35.22 -42.49 36.70
CA ILE A 10 -34.73 -41.17 37.15
C ILE A 10 -34.22 -40.43 35.91
N LEU A 11 -34.94 -39.39 35.50
CA LEU A 11 -34.53 -38.50 34.40
C LEU A 11 -33.60 -37.41 34.98
N ALA A 12 -32.29 -37.59 34.81
CA ALA A 12 -31.31 -36.56 35.15
C ALA A 12 -31.26 -35.50 34.04
N ALA A 13 -31.75 -34.30 34.33
CA ALA A 13 -31.65 -33.15 33.42
C ALA A 13 -30.20 -32.62 33.41
N LEU A 14 -29.51 -32.81 32.28
CA LEU A 14 -28.19 -32.24 32.02
C LEU A 14 -28.33 -30.75 31.71
N ILE A 15 -28.03 -29.88 32.69
CA ILE A 15 -27.95 -28.43 32.47
C ILE A 15 -26.56 -28.12 31.93
N ALA A 16 -26.44 -27.99 30.61
CA ALA A 16 -25.23 -27.47 29.99
C ALA A 16 -25.14 -25.94 30.24
N PRO A 17 -24.03 -25.42 30.79
CA PRO A 17 -23.84 -23.98 30.91
C PRO A 17 -23.74 -23.38 29.50
N LYS A 18 -24.64 -22.43 29.19
CA LYS A 18 -24.51 -21.56 28.02
C LYS A 18 -23.27 -20.69 28.24
N ILE A 19 -22.17 -21.06 27.61
CA ILE A 19 -21.02 -20.17 27.44
C ILE A 19 -21.53 -19.01 26.58
N PHE A 20 -21.74 -17.85 27.20
CA PHE A 20 -21.93 -16.60 26.46
C PHE A 20 -20.63 -16.35 25.71
N ALA A 21 -20.62 -16.66 24.41
CA ALA A 21 -19.62 -16.08 23.52
C ALA A 21 -19.78 -14.57 23.63
N GLN A 22 -18.75 -13.89 24.15
CA GLN A 22 -18.65 -12.45 23.97
C GLN A 22 -18.51 -12.21 22.47
N ASP A 23 -19.58 -11.75 21.83
CA ASP A 23 -19.49 -11.13 20.51
C ASP A 23 -18.54 -9.94 20.65
N LYS A 24 -17.26 -10.15 20.32
CA LYS A 24 -16.39 -9.02 19.98
C LYS A 24 -17.01 -8.42 18.73
N SER A 25 -17.63 -7.25 18.88
CA SER A 25 -18.08 -6.46 17.74
C SER A 25 -16.93 -6.33 16.75
N GLN A 26 -17.20 -6.60 15.47
CA GLN A 26 -16.19 -6.38 14.44
C GLN A 26 -15.74 -4.92 14.46
N PRO A 27 -14.44 -4.64 14.26
CA PRO A 27 -13.94 -3.27 14.19
C PRO A 27 -14.68 -2.48 13.10
N THR A 28 -14.96 -1.22 13.38
CA THR A 28 -15.50 -0.31 12.37
C THR A 28 -14.39 0.18 11.43
N VAL A 29 -14.78 0.69 10.26
CA VAL A 29 -13.84 1.33 9.32
C VAL A 29 -13.10 2.49 10.00
N ASP A 30 -13.82 3.35 10.70
CA ASP A 30 -13.24 4.52 11.37
C ASP A 30 -12.24 4.10 12.46
N GLU A 31 -12.52 3.03 13.22
CA GLU A 31 -11.59 2.49 14.20
C GLU A 31 -10.31 1.96 13.55
N LEU A 32 -10.41 1.21 12.46
CA LEU A 32 -9.23 0.66 11.76
C LEU A 32 -8.39 1.76 11.12
N VAL A 33 -9.03 2.75 10.49
CA VAL A 33 -8.35 3.90 9.88
C VAL A 33 -7.68 4.76 10.96
N ALA A 34 -8.34 5.02 12.09
CA ALA A 34 -7.76 5.77 13.20
C ALA A 34 -6.51 5.07 13.77
N LYS A 35 -6.58 3.74 13.96
CA LYS A 35 -5.43 2.94 14.41
C LYS A 35 -4.27 2.96 13.41
N ASN A 36 -4.57 2.86 12.11
CA ASN A 36 -3.55 2.98 11.07
C ASN A 36 -2.86 4.35 11.08
N ILE A 37 -3.65 5.44 11.19
CA ILE A 37 -3.12 6.80 11.31
C ILE A 37 -2.21 6.94 12.53
N GLU A 38 -2.64 6.41 13.69
CA GLU A 38 -1.84 6.43 14.92
C GLU A 38 -0.54 5.62 14.76
N ALA A 39 -0.65 4.40 14.22
CA ALA A 39 0.49 3.52 13.95
C ALA A 39 1.52 4.15 13.00
N LYS A 40 1.05 4.88 11.98
CA LYS A 40 1.91 5.62 11.05
C LYS A 40 2.64 6.79 11.70
N GLY A 41 2.25 7.27 12.88
CA GLY A 41 2.87 8.43 13.54
C GLY A 41 1.90 9.52 13.96
N GLY A 42 0.61 9.35 13.70
CA GLY A 42 -0.46 10.29 14.04
C GLY A 42 -0.73 11.33 12.94
N ALA A 43 -1.96 11.85 12.93
CA ALA A 43 -2.44 12.77 11.89
C ALA A 43 -1.55 14.01 11.73
N THR A 44 -1.11 14.63 12.83
CA THR A 44 -0.25 15.82 12.77
C THR A 44 1.08 15.54 12.08
N ALA A 45 1.78 14.44 12.42
CA ALA A 45 3.06 14.11 11.79
C ALA A 45 2.90 13.79 10.30
N LEU A 46 1.81 13.10 9.93
CA LEU A 46 1.46 12.83 8.55
C LEU A 46 1.22 14.13 7.76
N HIS A 47 0.40 15.04 8.30
CA HIS A 47 0.13 16.34 7.66
C HIS A 47 1.35 17.26 7.60
N ASP A 48 2.23 17.22 8.60
CA ASP A 48 3.46 18.02 8.65
C ASP A 48 4.57 17.48 7.71
N LEU A 49 4.45 16.23 7.24
CA LEU A 49 5.38 15.64 6.28
C LEU A 49 5.09 16.19 4.87
N GLN A 50 5.92 17.12 4.42
CA GLN A 50 5.75 17.85 3.15
C GLN A 50 6.58 17.26 2.02
N SER A 51 7.68 16.57 2.32
CA SER A 51 8.50 15.89 1.32
C SER A 51 9.19 14.67 1.90
N LEU A 52 9.50 13.71 1.00
CA LEU A 52 10.29 12.53 1.30
C LEU A 52 11.32 12.33 0.19
N ARG A 53 12.54 11.98 0.56
CA ARG A 53 13.56 11.44 -0.35
C ARG A 53 13.98 10.06 0.13
N LEU A 54 13.74 9.06 -0.70
CA LEU A 54 14.03 7.65 -0.46
C LEU A 54 15.15 7.22 -1.38
N THR A 55 16.30 6.83 -0.84
CA THR A 55 17.45 6.34 -1.60
C THR A 55 17.68 4.88 -1.31
N GLY A 56 17.92 4.07 -2.34
CA GLY A 56 18.20 2.65 -2.16
C GLY A 56 18.43 1.90 -3.46
N LYS A 57 17.85 0.70 -3.56
CA LYS A 57 18.04 -0.22 -4.67
C LYS A 57 16.70 -0.74 -5.19
N LEU A 58 16.63 -0.92 -6.50
CA LEU A 58 15.55 -1.61 -7.20
C LEU A 58 16.11 -2.92 -7.77
N LEU A 59 15.50 -4.03 -7.38
CA LEU A 59 15.82 -5.38 -7.85
C LEU A 59 14.72 -5.84 -8.82
N VAL A 60 15.09 -6.20 -10.04
CA VAL A 60 14.16 -6.73 -11.04
C VAL A 60 14.64 -8.08 -11.57
N GLN A 61 13.70 -8.96 -11.92
CA GLN A 61 13.99 -10.26 -12.52
C GLN A 61 13.87 -10.17 -14.05
N GLN A 62 14.98 -10.13 -14.77
CA GLN A 62 15.02 -10.13 -16.24
C GLN A 62 16.18 -11.00 -16.75
N GLY A 63 15.92 -12.30 -16.98
CA GLY A 63 16.97 -13.27 -17.32
C GLY A 63 17.99 -13.51 -16.20
N GLY A 64 17.68 -13.03 -14.99
CA GLY A 64 18.53 -12.96 -13.80
C GLY A 64 18.13 -11.76 -12.94
N GLN A 65 18.64 -11.68 -11.71
CA GLN A 65 18.41 -10.51 -10.86
C GLN A 65 19.32 -9.36 -11.31
N ILE A 66 18.71 -8.23 -11.65
CA ILE A 66 19.39 -6.97 -11.97
C ILE A 66 19.15 -6.00 -10.82
N GLU A 67 20.21 -5.37 -10.33
CA GLU A 67 20.16 -4.32 -9.32
C GLU A 67 20.36 -2.95 -9.98
N LEU A 68 19.44 -2.02 -9.73
CA LEU A 68 19.51 -0.62 -10.14
C LEU A 68 19.59 0.27 -8.91
N ALA A 69 20.33 1.37 -9.00
CA ALA A 69 20.25 2.42 -7.98
C ALA A 69 18.87 3.08 -8.05
N TYR A 70 18.22 3.24 -6.90
CA TYR A 70 16.86 3.77 -6.78
C TYR A 70 16.86 5.09 -6.01
N LEU A 71 16.12 6.07 -6.54
CA LEU A 71 15.82 7.32 -5.87
C LEU A 71 14.37 7.69 -6.10
N GLN A 72 13.60 7.88 -5.03
CA GLN A 72 12.26 8.45 -5.11
C GLN A 72 12.20 9.74 -4.31
N THR A 73 11.63 10.77 -4.90
CA THR A 73 11.34 12.03 -4.25
C THR A 73 9.84 12.27 -4.32
N LYS A 74 9.18 12.48 -3.18
CA LYS A 74 7.78 12.89 -3.08
C LYS A 74 7.70 14.29 -2.50
N LYS A 75 6.74 15.09 -2.95
CA LYS A 75 6.46 16.42 -2.41
C LYS A 75 4.95 16.68 -2.44
N ARG A 76 4.43 17.31 -1.38
CA ARG A 76 3.03 17.73 -1.34
C ARG A 76 2.76 18.89 -2.33
N PRO A 77 1.54 18.97 -2.89
CA PRO A 77 0.39 18.11 -2.58
C PRO A 77 0.47 16.72 -3.19
N ASP A 78 0.81 16.59 -4.48
CA ASP A 78 0.71 15.34 -5.24
C ASP A 78 1.84 15.22 -6.29
N GLU A 79 3.10 15.42 -5.86
CA GLU A 79 4.27 15.34 -6.75
C GLU A 79 5.14 14.14 -6.41
N VAL A 80 5.59 13.42 -7.44
CA VAL A 80 6.53 12.32 -7.28
C VAL A 80 7.49 12.25 -8.46
N ARG A 81 8.72 11.85 -8.17
CA ARG A 81 9.74 11.50 -9.16
C ARG A 81 10.47 10.26 -8.69
N THR A 82 10.52 9.25 -9.55
CA THR A 82 11.23 8.00 -9.33
C THR A 82 12.30 7.83 -10.39
N GLU A 83 13.51 7.52 -9.96
CA GLU A 83 14.67 7.24 -10.81
C GLU A 83 15.22 5.84 -10.53
N ALA A 84 15.52 5.11 -11.59
CA ALA A 84 16.22 3.83 -11.53
C ALA A 84 17.41 3.85 -12.50
N SER A 85 18.63 3.69 -11.97
CA SER A 85 19.86 3.88 -12.73
C SER A 85 20.74 2.63 -12.79
N LEU A 86 21.28 2.36 -13.98
CA LEU A 86 22.25 1.29 -14.22
C LEU A 86 23.25 1.74 -15.30
N GLN A 87 24.56 1.67 -15.00
CA GLN A 87 25.64 1.97 -15.95
C GLN A 87 25.51 3.33 -16.65
N GLY A 88 25.09 4.36 -15.92
CA GLY A 88 24.93 5.73 -16.44
C GLY A 88 23.66 5.97 -17.27
N MET A 89 22.79 4.95 -17.41
CA MET A 89 21.44 5.12 -17.92
C MET A 89 20.45 5.25 -16.76
N THR A 90 19.57 6.24 -16.82
CA THR A 90 18.56 6.51 -15.78
C THR A 90 17.17 6.47 -16.39
N GLN A 91 16.37 5.49 -15.98
CA GLN A 91 14.93 5.50 -16.20
C GLN A 91 14.28 6.47 -15.22
N ILE A 92 13.38 7.32 -15.71
CA ILE A 92 12.68 8.32 -14.92
C ILE A 92 11.18 8.15 -15.12
N GLN A 93 10.42 8.28 -14.05
CA GLN A 93 8.98 8.57 -14.09
C GLN A 93 8.70 9.70 -13.11
N ALA A 94 7.90 10.68 -13.51
CA ALA A 94 7.55 11.80 -12.65
C ALA A 94 6.13 12.30 -12.92
N TYR A 95 5.54 12.89 -11.89
CA TYR A 95 4.22 13.50 -11.88
C TYR A 95 4.27 14.78 -11.06
N ASP A 96 3.68 15.85 -11.57
CA ASP A 96 3.72 17.20 -10.97
C ASP A 96 2.37 17.64 -10.37
N GLY A 97 1.48 16.70 -10.07
CA GLY A 97 0.10 16.99 -9.66
C GLY A 97 -0.84 17.28 -10.84
N LYS A 98 -0.36 17.32 -12.09
CA LYS A 98 -1.19 17.58 -13.29
C LYS A 98 -0.90 16.61 -14.43
N GLU A 99 0.35 16.49 -14.85
CA GLU A 99 0.79 15.61 -15.93
C GLU A 99 1.95 14.72 -15.52
N GLY A 100 1.97 13.50 -16.08
CA GLY A 100 3.04 12.54 -15.88
C GLY A 100 3.97 12.50 -17.07
N TRP A 101 5.25 12.21 -16.84
CA TRP A 101 6.23 11.98 -17.90
C TRP A 101 7.25 10.93 -17.51
N LYS A 102 7.92 10.37 -18.52
CA LYS A 102 8.92 9.33 -18.35
C LYS A 102 10.08 9.42 -19.33
N VAL A 103 11.19 8.79 -18.97
CA VAL A 103 12.35 8.50 -19.81
C VAL A 103 12.67 7.03 -19.64
N SER A 104 12.78 6.27 -20.73
CA SER A 104 12.89 4.80 -20.73
C SER A 104 14.10 4.32 -21.54
N PRO A 105 15.34 4.59 -21.08
CA PRO A 105 16.55 4.37 -21.87
C PRO A 105 16.82 2.88 -22.11
N PHE A 106 16.43 2.01 -21.16
CA PHE A 106 16.55 0.55 -21.28
C PHE A 106 15.67 -0.04 -22.40
N PHE A 107 14.66 0.71 -22.86
CA PHE A 107 13.79 0.37 -23.99
C PHE A 107 14.07 1.25 -25.23
N GLY A 108 15.23 1.91 -25.28
CA GLY A 108 15.67 2.72 -26.42
C GLY A 108 15.08 4.14 -26.50
N ARG A 109 14.15 4.50 -25.60
CA ARG A 109 13.49 5.81 -25.56
C ARG A 109 14.20 6.73 -24.57
N LYS A 110 15.19 7.49 -25.06
CA LYS A 110 16.04 8.35 -24.23
C LYS A 110 15.48 9.75 -24.01
N ASP A 111 14.59 10.20 -24.88
CA ASP A 111 13.95 11.51 -24.76
C ASP A 111 12.75 11.47 -23.80
N PRO A 112 12.49 12.54 -23.03
CA PRO A 112 11.31 12.63 -22.19
C PRO A 112 10.01 12.55 -23.00
N GLU A 113 9.05 11.80 -22.49
CA GLU A 113 7.73 11.69 -23.09
C GLU A 113 6.62 11.80 -22.06
N ARG A 114 5.52 12.44 -22.45
CA ARG A 114 4.31 12.52 -21.63
C ARG A 114 3.65 11.15 -21.51
N MET A 115 3.12 10.87 -20.33
CA MET A 115 2.36 9.65 -20.05
C MET A 115 0.88 9.85 -20.41
N SER A 116 0.21 8.75 -20.74
CA SER A 116 -1.25 8.77 -20.92
C SER A 116 -1.96 8.91 -19.57
N ALA A 117 -3.24 9.27 -19.60
CA ALA A 117 -4.07 9.33 -18.40
C ALA A 117 -4.18 7.98 -17.66
N ASP A 118 -4.08 6.86 -18.38
CA ASP A 118 -4.08 5.53 -17.75
C ASP A 118 -2.72 5.20 -17.12
N ASP A 119 -1.61 5.56 -17.77
CA ASP A 119 -0.26 5.27 -17.25
C ASP A 119 0.08 6.14 -16.03
N VAL A 120 -0.43 7.38 -15.94
CA VAL A 120 -0.12 8.29 -14.82
C VAL A 120 -0.81 7.90 -13.51
N LYS A 121 -1.86 7.07 -13.53
CA LYS A 121 -2.60 6.66 -12.32
C LYS A 121 -1.71 6.05 -11.25
N ALA A 122 -0.71 5.26 -11.66
CA ALA A 122 0.27 4.68 -10.74
C ALA A 122 1.10 5.75 -10.04
N LEU A 123 1.48 6.81 -10.75
CA LEU A 123 2.26 7.91 -10.18
C LEU A 123 1.41 8.81 -9.25
N ILE A 124 0.12 8.95 -9.54
CA ILE A 124 -0.81 9.63 -8.62
C ILE A 124 -0.83 8.89 -7.29
N GLU A 125 -1.03 7.57 -7.32
CA GLU A 125 -1.01 6.72 -6.11
C GLU A 125 0.36 6.77 -5.40
N ASP A 126 1.46 6.71 -6.16
CA ASP A 126 2.81 6.81 -5.60
C ASP A 126 3.09 8.20 -5.01
N SER A 127 2.43 9.27 -5.47
CA SER A 127 2.61 10.62 -4.92
C SER A 127 1.97 10.79 -3.54
N GLU A 128 0.99 9.95 -3.19
CA GLU A 128 0.31 9.98 -1.90
C GLU A 128 1.28 9.58 -0.77
N ILE A 129 1.80 10.57 -0.02
CA ILE A 129 2.67 10.34 1.14
C ILE A 129 1.93 9.55 2.23
N ASP A 130 0.64 9.85 2.42
CA ASP A 130 -0.17 9.26 3.50
C ASP A 130 -0.83 7.92 3.12
N GLY A 131 -0.76 7.55 1.84
CA GLY A 131 -1.49 6.42 1.28
C GLY A 131 -3.01 6.62 1.22
N ALA A 132 -3.72 5.52 0.97
CA ALA A 132 -5.12 5.54 0.55
C ALA A 132 -6.14 5.76 1.69
N LEU A 133 -5.75 5.53 2.96
CA LEU A 133 -6.67 5.57 4.10
C LEU A 133 -6.73 6.94 4.77
N VAL A 134 -5.62 7.68 4.83
CA VAL A 134 -5.60 8.99 5.48
C VAL A 134 -6.42 9.98 4.65
N ASP A 135 -7.32 10.70 5.33
CA ASP A 135 -8.24 11.68 4.74
C ASP A 135 -9.06 11.13 3.56
N TRP A 136 -9.38 9.83 3.57
CA TRP A 136 -10.08 9.15 2.48
C TRP A 136 -11.38 9.86 2.06
N GLN A 137 -12.13 10.43 3.02
CA GLN A 137 -13.35 11.21 2.75
C GLN A 137 -13.06 12.50 1.99
N THR A 138 -12.05 13.26 2.42
CA THR A 138 -11.62 14.51 1.78
C THR A 138 -11.08 14.25 0.37
N LYS A 139 -10.39 13.12 0.18
CA LYS A 139 -9.93 12.62 -1.13
C LYS A 139 -11.07 12.15 -2.04
N GLY A 140 -12.29 12.00 -1.50
CA GLY A 140 -13.48 11.57 -2.24
C GLY A 140 -13.55 10.06 -2.48
N SER A 141 -12.85 9.27 -1.66
CA SER A 141 -12.91 7.82 -1.67
C SER A 141 -14.08 7.30 -0.82
N SER A 142 -14.38 6.01 -0.92
CA SER A 142 -15.16 5.26 0.08
C SER A 142 -14.36 4.08 0.61
N VAL A 143 -14.59 3.71 1.87
CA VAL A 143 -13.88 2.61 2.53
C VAL A 143 -14.88 1.64 3.15
N GLU A 144 -14.66 0.34 2.94
CA GLU A 144 -15.47 -0.76 3.44
C GLU A 144 -14.57 -1.80 4.12
N TYR A 145 -14.92 -2.24 5.33
CA TYR A 145 -14.22 -3.32 6.01
C TYR A 145 -14.79 -4.68 5.58
N LEU A 146 -13.92 -5.58 5.09
CA LEU A 146 -14.31 -6.87 4.54
C LEU A 146 -14.00 -8.05 5.47
N GLY A 147 -13.62 -7.77 6.72
CA GLY A 147 -13.13 -8.79 7.65
C GLY A 147 -11.63 -9.00 7.52
N THR A 148 -11.16 -10.15 8.01
CA THR A 148 -9.74 -10.51 7.97
C THR A 148 -9.44 -11.52 6.87
N GLU A 149 -8.25 -11.45 6.29
CA GLU A 149 -7.75 -12.36 5.26
C GLU A 149 -6.31 -12.76 5.57
N ASP A 150 -5.94 -14.02 5.32
CA ASP A 150 -4.57 -14.48 5.51
C ASP A 150 -3.65 -13.89 4.43
N VAL A 151 -2.61 -13.20 4.88
CA VAL A 151 -1.52 -12.67 4.06
C VAL A 151 -0.24 -13.31 4.60
N GLU A 152 0.19 -14.38 3.94
CA GLU A 152 1.44 -15.09 4.25
C GLU A 152 1.55 -15.53 5.73
N GLY A 153 0.44 -16.03 6.29
CA GLY A 153 0.35 -16.44 7.70
C GLY A 153 -0.04 -15.34 8.68
N THR A 154 -0.25 -14.10 8.21
CA THR A 154 -0.76 -12.97 9.01
C THR A 154 -2.25 -12.75 8.72
N LEU A 155 -3.10 -12.85 9.75
CA LEU A 155 -4.55 -12.64 9.60
C LEU A 155 -4.89 -11.14 9.58
N ALA A 156 -4.66 -10.49 8.45
CA ALA A 156 -4.71 -9.04 8.28
C ALA A 156 -6.13 -8.49 8.12
N HIS A 157 -6.38 -7.28 8.61
CA HIS A 157 -7.64 -6.56 8.37
C HIS A 157 -7.69 -6.06 6.93
N LYS A 158 -8.72 -6.46 6.18
CA LYS A 158 -8.89 -6.09 4.77
C LYS A 158 -9.90 -4.95 4.61
N LEU A 159 -9.41 -3.81 4.12
CA LEU A 159 -10.20 -2.62 3.81
C LEU A 159 -10.27 -2.47 2.29
N LYS A 160 -11.47 -2.41 1.72
CA LYS A 160 -11.68 -2.03 0.32
C LYS A 160 -11.82 -0.52 0.23
N VAL A 161 -11.01 0.10 -0.61
CA VAL A 161 -11.02 1.53 -0.91
C VAL A 161 -11.47 1.71 -2.36
N VAL A 162 -12.61 2.36 -2.59
CA VAL A 162 -13.01 2.82 -3.92
C VAL A 162 -12.59 4.27 -4.05
N ARG A 163 -11.63 4.55 -4.93
CA ARG A 163 -11.09 5.90 -5.12
C ARG A 163 -12.03 6.77 -5.95
N LYS A 164 -11.83 8.09 -5.86
CA LYS A 164 -12.58 9.09 -6.65
C LYS A 164 -12.54 8.84 -8.17
N ASN A 165 -11.45 8.28 -8.67
CA ASN A 165 -11.28 7.96 -10.09
C ASN A 165 -11.94 6.62 -10.51
N GLY A 166 -12.54 5.88 -9.58
CA GLY A 166 -13.18 4.59 -9.80
C GLY A 166 -12.26 3.37 -9.62
N ASP A 167 -10.95 3.56 -9.45
CA ASP A 167 -10.04 2.46 -9.16
C ASP A 167 -10.31 1.88 -7.77
N VAL A 168 -10.08 0.58 -7.60
CA VAL A 168 -10.31 -0.13 -6.34
C VAL A 168 -8.98 -0.56 -5.78
N SER A 169 -8.75 -0.32 -4.49
CA SER A 169 -7.65 -0.92 -3.74
C SER A 169 -8.17 -1.76 -2.59
N PHE A 170 -7.46 -2.83 -2.26
CA PHE A 170 -7.61 -3.53 -1.00
C PHE A 170 -6.37 -3.27 -0.17
N VAL A 171 -6.54 -2.60 0.97
CA VAL A 171 -5.49 -2.31 1.95
C VAL A 171 -5.57 -3.38 3.04
N TYR A 172 -4.46 -4.05 3.29
CA TYR A 172 -4.34 -5.09 4.30
C TYR A 172 -3.50 -4.55 5.45
N LEU A 173 -4.10 -4.44 6.63
CA LEU A 173 -3.42 -3.95 7.84
C LEU A 173 -3.03 -5.11 8.73
N ASP A 174 -1.79 -5.06 9.23
CA ASP A 174 -1.33 -5.96 10.29
C ASP A 174 -2.30 -5.90 11.50
N PRO A 175 -2.73 -7.03 12.07
CA PRO A 175 -3.74 -7.04 13.14
C PRO A 175 -3.22 -6.47 14.47
N ASP A 176 -1.90 -6.44 14.67
CA ASP A 176 -1.28 -6.01 15.93
C ASP A 176 -0.73 -4.57 15.83
N HIS A 177 -0.13 -4.23 14.68
CA HIS A 177 0.56 -2.96 14.44
C HIS A 177 -0.25 -1.98 13.59
N PHE A 178 -1.29 -2.43 12.88
CA PHE A 178 -2.16 -1.61 12.03
C PHE A 178 -1.44 -0.84 10.90
N LEU A 179 -0.18 -1.15 10.61
CA LEU A 179 0.52 -0.71 9.40
C LEU A 179 0.08 -1.55 8.20
N GLU A 180 0.14 -1.00 6.99
CA GLU A 180 -0.10 -1.78 5.79
C GLU A 180 0.96 -2.87 5.64
N ILE A 181 0.54 -4.07 5.29
CA ILE A 181 1.47 -5.15 4.91
C ILE A 181 1.29 -5.54 3.44
N ARG A 182 0.13 -5.23 2.87
CA ARG A 182 -0.17 -5.41 1.45
C ARG A 182 -1.17 -4.38 0.96
N VAL A 183 -1.00 -3.94 -0.28
CA VAL A 183 -2.03 -3.24 -1.06
C VAL A 183 -2.22 -3.98 -2.37
N LEU A 184 -3.46 -4.32 -2.70
CA LEU A 184 -3.85 -4.87 -4.00
C LEU A 184 -4.67 -3.82 -4.75
N THR A 185 -4.12 -3.26 -5.82
CA THR A 185 -4.79 -2.28 -6.68
C THR A 185 -5.37 -2.97 -7.91
N GLN A 186 -6.67 -2.77 -8.14
CA GLN A 186 -7.41 -3.18 -9.33
C GLN A 186 -7.75 -1.95 -10.17
N ARG A 187 -7.31 -1.92 -11.42
CA ARG A 187 -7.63 -0.83 -12.36
C ARG A 187 -7.77 -1.31 -13.79
N MET A 188 -8.42 -0.48 -14.60
CA MET A 188 -8.40 -0.63 -16.05
C MET A 188 -7.23 0.17 -16.62
N ARG A 189 -6.42 -0.48 -17.46
CA ARG A 189 -5.29 0.13 -18.15
C ARG A 189 -5.29 -0.30 -19.61
N HIS A 190 -5.41 0.66 -20.54
CA HIS A 190 -5.47 0.39 -21.99
C HIS A 190 -6.55 -0.63 -22.37
N GLY A 191 -7.70 -0.62 -21.68
CA GLY A 191 -8.81 -1.54 -21.92
C GLY A 191 -8.65 -2.94 -21.32
N ALA A 192 -7.54 -3.23 -20.64
CA ALA A 192 -7.34 -4.48 -19.90
C ALA A 192 -7.48 -4.27 -18.39
N HIS A 193 -8.00 -5.28 -17.69
CA HIS A 193 -7.98 -5.30 -16.24
C HIS A 193 -6.59 -5.67 -15.74
N GLU A 194 -6.08 -4.91 -14.77
CA GLU A 194 -4.78 -5.11 -14.15
C GLU A 194 -4.95 -5.17 -12.63
N GLU A 195 -4.38 -6.22 -12.02
CA GLU A 195 -4.24 -6.36 -10.57
C GLU A 195 -2.76 -6.26 -10.20
N VAL A 196 -2.39 -5.21 -9.47
CA VAL A 196 -1.03 -5.02 -8.94
C VAL A 196 -1.06 -5.24 -7.44
N GLU A 197 -0.24 -6.17 -6.98
CA GLU A 197 -0.02 -6.45 -5.57
C GLU A 197 1.30 -5.82 -5.15
N THR A 198 1.28 -5.08 -4.04
CA THR A 198 2.47 -4.52 -3.40
C THR A 198 2.50 -4.94 -1.94
N ASP A 199 3.58 -5.62 -1.55
CA ASP A 199 3.90 -6.05 -0.19
C ASP A 199 4.81 -5.01 0.46
N PHE A 200 4.57 -4.72 1.74
CA PHE A 200 5.31 -3.72 2.50
C PHE A 200 5.95 -4.34 3.74
N GLY A 201 7.16 -3.90 4.04
CA GLY A 201 7.90 -4.34 5.21
C GLY A 201 8.95 -3.32 5.65
N ASP A 202 9.65 -3.67 6.72
CA ASP A 202 10.78 -2.92 7.26
C ASP A 202 10.47 -1.42 7.44
N TYR A 203 9.49 -1.10 8.28
CA TYR A 203 9.09 0.29 8.49
C TYR A 203 10.12 1.05 9.33
N GLU A 204 10.56 2.20 8.83
CA GLU A 204 11.45 3.13 9.55
C GLU A 204 10.79 4.48 9.78
N LYS A 205 11.18 5.15 10.88
CA LYS A 205 10.59 6.43 11.25
C LYS A 205 11.39 7.60 10.68
N ALA A 206 10.74 8.45 9.88
CA ALA A 206 11.30 9.70 9.36
C ALA A 206 10.27 10.83 9.44
N GLY A 207 10.70 12.01 9.92
CA GLY A 207 9.78 13.14 10.08
C GLY A 207 8.59 12.88 11.02
N GLY A 208 8.73 11.92 11.94
CA GLY A 208 7.65 11.50 12.83
C GLY A 208 6.75 10.40 12.25
N VAL A 209 6.91 10.04 10.98
CA VAL A 209 6.07 9.07 10.26
C VAL A 209 6.81 7.76 10.00
N PHE A 210 6.15 6.62 10.15
CA PHE A 210 6.66 5.32 9.72
C PHE A 210 6.46 5.12 8.22
N VAL A 211 7.57 4.92 7.51
CA VAL A 211 7.64 4.75 6.05
C VAL A 211 8.20 3.35 5.76
N PRO A 212 7.60 2.56 4.85
CA PRO A 212 8.14 1.25 4.50
C PRO A 212 9.49 1.39 3.79
N THR A 213 10.50 0.61 4.20
CA THR A 213 11.81 0.56 3.52
C THR A 213 12.00 -0.70 2.68
N SER A 214 11.07 -1.64 2.73
CA SER A 214 11.01 -2.80 1.83
C SER A 214 9.66 -2.86 1.14
N MET A 215 9.69 -2.92 -0.19
CA MET A 215 8.49 -3.02 -1.01
C MET A 215 8.68 -4.06 -2.11
N GLU A 216 7.75 -4.99 -2.27
CA GLU A 216 7.76 -5.95 -3.38
C GLU A 216 6.48 -5.82 -4.19
N SER A 217 6.60 -5.49 -5.47
CA SER A 217 5.46 -5.09 -6.30
C SER A 217 5.44 -5.79 -7.64
N GLY A 218 4.25 -6.13 -8.13
CA GLY A 218 4.07 -6.68 -9.47
C GLY A 218 2.64 -7.12 -9.73
N ARG A 219 2.41 -7.74 -10.88
CA ARG A 219 1.10 -8.36 -11.16
C ARG A 219 0.80 -9.42 -10.09
N LYS A 220 -0.43 -9.46 -9.60
CA LYS A 220 -0.84 -10.43 -8.58
C LYS A 220 -0.49 -11.86 -9.01
N GLY A 221 0.22 -12.59 -8.14
CA GLY A 221 0.64 -13.96 -8.38
C GLY A 221 1.77 -14.14 -9.41
N ALA A 222 2.33 -13.06 -9.95
CA ALA A 222 3.47 -13.14 -10.86
C ALA A 222 4.76 -13.49 -10.09
N PRO A 223 5.62 -14.37 -10.62
CA PRO A 223 6.87 -14.75 -9.96
C PRO A 223 7.99 -13.71 -10.12
N ASP A 224 7.81 -12.74 -11.02
CA ASP A 224 8.79 -11.73 -11.42
C ASP A 224 8.44 -10.34 -10.85
N LYS A 225 8.07 -10.29 -9.56
CA LYS A 225 7.89 -9.02 -8.85
C LYS A 225 9.21 -8.25 -8.75
N GLN A 226 9.12 -6.93 -8.81
CA GLN A 226 10.24 -6.05 -8.50
C GLN A 226 10.31 -5.82 -6.99
N ARG A 227 11.52 -5.66 -6.44
CA ARG A 227 11.72 -5.34 -5.03
C ARG A 227 12.49 -4.04 -4.88
N ILE A 228 11.98 -3.13 -4.06
CA ILE A 228 12.65 -1.90 -3.67
C ILE A 228 13.12 -2.07 -2.23
N ILE A 229 14.39 -1.76 -1.99
CA ILE A 229 15.01 -1.73 -0.66
C ILE A 229 15.53 -0.32 -0.46
N ILE A 230 15.10 0.37 0.58
CA ILE A 230 15.47 1.75 0.90
C ILE A 230 16.57 1.74 1.96
N ASP A 231 17.73 2.30 1.61
CA ASP A 231 18.89 2.43 2.50
C ASP A 231 18.82 3.73 3.32
N LYS A 232 18.08 4.73 2.84
CA LYS A 232 17.99 6.04 3.47
C LYS A 232 16.63 6.69 3.24
N VAL A 233 16.01 7.14 4.33
CA VAL A 233 14.78 7.94 4.34
C VAL A 233 15.09 9.34 4.86
N GLU A 234 14.78 10.38 4.08
CA GLU A 234 14.95 11.77 4.47
C GLU A 234 13.60 12.50 4.37
N ALA A 235 13.14 13.07 5.48
CA ALA A 235 11.89 13.81 5.55
C ALA A 235 12.11 15.32 5.47
N ASN A 236 11.16 16.03 4.86
CA ASN A 236 11.11 17.49 4.78
C ASN A 236 12.38 18.13 4.21
N VAL A 237 13.03 17.44 3.26
CA VAL A 237 14.14 18.01 2.51
C VAL A 237 13.63 19.05 1.52
N PRO A 238 14.35 20.18 1.30
CA PRO A 238 14.04 21.09 0.22
C PRO A 238 14.11 20.39 -1.14
N VAL A 239 13.07 20.54 -1.95
CA VAL A 239 12.99 19.98 -3.32
C VAL A 239 12.50 21.08 -4.26
N ASP A 240 13.23 21.26 -5.36
CA ASP A 240 12.89 22.16 -6.46
C ASP A 240 11.79 21.54 -7.33
N ASP A 241 10.69 22.27 -7.55
CA ASP A 241 9.53 21.83 -8.34
C ASP A 241 9.92 21.45 -9.78
N ALA A 242 10.98 22.06 -10.31
CA ALA A 242 11.45 21.82 -11.67
C ALA A 242 11.83 20.34 -11.92
N VAL A 243 12.11 19.55 -10.88
CA VAL A 243 12.43 18.12 -11.05
C VAL A 243 11.20 17.28 -11.43
N PHE A 244 9.99 17.74 -11.07
CA PHE A 244 8.73 17.05 -11.35
C PHE A 244 8.13 17.44 -12.69
N HIS A 245 8.39 18.66 -13.16
CA HIS A 245 7.84 19.17 -14.41
C HIS A 245 8.41 18.47 -15.65
N PHE A 246 7.61 18.41 -16.71
CA PHE A 246 8.09 17.98 -18.02
C PHE A 246 9.29 18.85 -18.44
N PRO A 247 10.44 18.27 -18.81
CA PRO A 247 11.63 19.04 -19.17
C PRO A 247 11.34 19.98 -20.36
N THR A 248 11.58 21.27 -20.17
CA THR A 248 11.61 22.19 -21.31
C THR A 248 12.88 21.91 -22.14
N SER A 249 12.72 21.72 -23.44
CA SER A 249 13.86 21.58 -24.35
C SER A 249 14.77 22.79 -24.20
N LYS A 250 16.08 22.55 -24.04
CA LYS A 250 17.09 23.61 -24.20
C LYS A 250 17.29 23.95 -25.67
#